data_AF-A0A841DT06-F1
#
_entry.id   AF-A0A841DT06-F1
#
_cell.length_a   1.000
_cell.length_b   1.000
_cell.length_c   1.000
_cell.angle_alpha   90.00
_cell.angle_beta   90.00
_cell.angle_gamma   90.00
#
_symmetry.space_group_name_H-M   'P 1'
#
loop_
_entity.id
_entity.type
_entity.pdbx_description
1 polymer ?
#
loop_
_entity_poly.entity_id
_entity_poly.type
_entity_poly.pdbx_seq_one_letter_code
_entity_poly.pdbx_strand_id
1 'polypeptide(L)' 'MPLLGMPQGGEWLVILAIVLLLFGPAKLPGLVRQLGRSKKVWEEEVNPGSEQTTNQPPAAPTATPNQPNRRPSEEPRP' A
#
# COMPACT_ATOMS: atom_id res chain seq x y z
N MET A 1 -6.76 -34.51 -30.25
CA MET A 1 -7.27 -33.17 -30.61
C MET A 1 -7.51 -32.42 -29.30
N PRO A 2 -6.93 -31.23 -29.12
CA PRO A 2 -6.59 -30.66 -27.81
C PRO A 2 -7.82 -30.18 -27.03
N LEU A 3 -7.84 -30.51 -25.74
CA LEU A 3 -8.83 -30.06 -24.75
C LEU A 3 -8.43 -28.66 -24.25
N LEU A 4 -8.72 -27.64 -25.05
CA LEU A 4 -8.65 -26.23 -24.69
C LEU A 4 -9.66 -25.96 -23.56
N GLY A 5 -9.28 -25.32 -22.44
CA GLY A 5 -10.33 -24.78 -21.58
C GLY A 5 -10.07 -24.40 -20.13
N MET A 6 -8.86 -24.43 -19.59
CA MET A 6 -8.60 -23.85 -18.27
C MET A 6 -7.28 -23.06 -18.36
N PRO A 7 -7.25 -21.75 -18.07
CA PRO A 7 -6.01 -20.99 -18.01
C PRO A 7 -5.16 -21.64 -16.92
N GLN A 8 -4.19 -22.40 -17.38
CA GLN A 8 -3.25 -23.14 -16.57
C GLN A 8 -2.50 -22.05 -15.82
N GLY A 9 -2.40 -22.09 -14.49
CA GLY A 9 -1.88 -20.99 -13.67
C GLY A 9 -0.54 -20.38 -14.11
N GLY A 10 0.17 -21.02 -15.05
CA GLY A 10 1.25 -20.44 -15.84
C GLY A 10 0.94 -19.11 -16.53
N GLU A 11 -0.25 -18.87 -17.09
CA GLU A 11 -0.57 -17.57 -17.73
C GLU A 11 -0.56 -16.41 -16.73
N TRP A 12 -1.10 -16.62 -15.54
CA TRP A 12 -1.02 -15.64 -14.45
C TRP A 12 0.43 -15.35 -14.06
N LEU A 13 1.28 -16.37 -14.08
CA LEU A 13 2.71 -16.27 -13.81
C LEU A 13 3.44 -15.45 -14.88
N VAL A 14 3.08 -15.60 -16.15
CA VAL A 14 3.61 -14.80 -17.27
C VAL A 14 3.20 -13.33 -17.15
N ILE A 15 1.92 -13.05 -16.85
CA ILE A 15 1.43 -11.68 -16.66
C ILE A 15 2.16 -11.02 -15.48
N LEU A 16 2.27 -11.74 -14.36
CA LEU A 16 3.00 -11.28 -13.19
C LEU A 16 4.48 -11.00 -13.54
N ALA A 17 5.13 -11.87 -14.30
CA ALA A 17 6.50 -11.68 -14.76
C ALA A 17 6.65 -10.41 -15.62
N ILE A 18 5.73 -10.14 -16.56
CA ILE A 18 5.75 -8.93 -17.38
C ILE A 18 5.60 -7.67 -16.52
N VAL A 19 4.66 -7.68 -15.57
CA VAL A 19 4.46 -6.56 -14.64
C VAL A 19 5.70 -6.34 -13.77
N LEU A 20 6.33 -7.40 -13.25
CA LEU A 20 7.57 -7.29 -12.49
C LEU A 20 8.73 -6.77 -13.34
N LEU A 21 8.78 -7.09 -14.63
CA LEU A 21 9.83 -6.60 -15.53
C LEU A 21 9.67 -5.11 -15.85
N LEU A 22 8.43 -4.64 -16.03
CA LEU A 22 8.11 -3.23 -16.29
C LEU A 22 8.24 -2.35 -15.05
N PHE A 23 7.69 -2.79 -13.92
CA PHE A 23 7.60 -1.99 -12.69
C PHE A 23 8.71 -2.30 -11.67
N GLY A 24 9.30 -3.49 -11.74
CA GLY A 24 10.22 -4.01 -10.73
C GLY A 24 9.50 -4.64 -9.52
N PRO A 25 10.02 -5.75 -8.96
CA PRO A 25 9.44 -6.40 -7.78
C PRO A 25 9.41 -5.50 -6.53
N ALA A 26 10.29 -4.49 -6.45
CA ALA A 26 10.36 -3.57 -5.32
C ALA A 26 9.23 -2.51 -5.30
N LYS A 27 8.58 -2.23 -6.44
CA LYS A 27 7.56 -1.17 -6.54
C LYS A 27 6.12 -1.66 -6.35
N LEU A 28 5.84 -2.91 -6.69
CA LEU A 28 4.54 -3.55 -6.44
C LEU A 28 4.09 -3.53 -4.96
N PRO A 29 4.94 -3.88 -3.96
CA PRO A 29 4.50 -3.86 -2.56
C PRO A 29 4.16 -2.45 -2.09
N GLY A 30 4.84 -1.41 -2.59
CA GLY A 30 4.53 -0.01 -2.28
C GLY A 30 3.16 0.41 -2.84
N LEU A 31 2.90 0.08 -4.11
CA LEU A 31 1.63 0.39 -4.78
C LEU A 31 0.45 -0.35 -4.14
N VAL A 32 0.60 -1.64 -3.85
CA VAL A 32 -0.44 -2.44 -3.17
C VAL A 32 -0.73 -1.88 -1.78
N ARG A 33 0.30 -1.43 -1.04
CA ARG A 33 0.12 -0.85 0.30
C ARG A 33 -0.58 0.51 0.25
N GLN A 34 -0.35 1.32 -0.79
CA GLN A 34 -1.06 2.58 -1.01
C GLN A 34 -2.53 2.35 -1.40
N LEU A 35 -2.80 1.42 -2.33
CA LEU A 35 -4.15 1.08 -2.76
C LEU A 35 -4.96 0.38 -1.64
N GLY A 36 -4.32 -0.47 -0.85
CA GLY A 36 -4.95 -1.17 0.28
C GLY A 36 -5.37 -0.22 1.41
N ARG A 37 -4.65 0.89 1.61
CA ARG A 37 -5.05 1.95 2.55
C ARG A 37 -6.33 2.65 2.10
N SER A 38 -6.46 2.98 0.82
CA SER A 38 -7.69 3.60 0.29
C SER A 38 -8.90 2.68 0.39
N LYS A 39 -8.74 1.38 0.13
CA LYS A 39 -9.82 0.39 0.26
C LYS A 39 -10.27 0.23 1.72
N LYS A 40 -9.32 0.23 2.67
CA LYS A 40 -9.60 0.14 4.11
C LYS A 40 -10.45 1.31 4.62
N VAL A 41 -10.12 2.55 4.23
CA VAL A 41 -10.91 3.74 4.60
C VAL A 41 -12.33 3.63 4.06
N TRP A 42 -12.48 3.11 2.84
CA TRP A 42 -13.80 2.90 2.25
C TRP A 42 -14.61 1.84 3.00
N GLU A 43 -13.98 0.73 3.39
CA GLU A 43 -14.60 -0.33 4.20
C GLU A 43 -14.98 0.14 5.62
N GLU A 44 -14.17 1.01 6.24
CA GLU A 44 -14.47 1.63 7.55
C GLU A 44 -15.68 2.56 7.47
N GLU A 45 -15.82 3.35 6.40
CA GLU A 45 -16.97 4.24 6.19
C GLU A 45 -18.26 3.48 5.85
N VAL A 46 -18.18 2.43 5.00
CA VAL A 46 -19.36 1.63 4.64
C VAL A 46 -19.75 0.59 5.71
N ASN A 47 -18.85 0.24 6.63
CA ASN A 47 -19.11 -0.77 7.66
C ASN A 47 -18.52 -0.37 9.03
N PRO A 48 -19.13 0.62 9.71
CA PRO A 48 -18.59 1.26 10.93
C PRO A 48 -18.51 0.34 12.18
N GLY A 49 -18.75 -0.96 12.04
CA GLY A 49 -18.69 -1.95 13.14
C GLY A 49 -17.64 -3.05 12.96
N SER A 50 -16.87 -3.04 11.87
CA SER A 50 -15.92 -4.12 11.54
C SER A 50 -14.47 -3.74 11.87
N GLU A 51 -14.21 -3.34 13.11
CA GLU A 51 -12.86 -3.00 13.57
C GLU A 51 -12.37 -4.01 14.62
N GLN A 52 -11.81 -5.13 14.17
CA GLN A 52 -10.87 -5.90 14.98
C GLN A 52 -10.11 -6.90 14.10
N THR A 53 -8.79 -6.91 14.24
CA THR A 53 -7.84 -7.73 13.47
C THR A 53 -7.60 -7.24 12.03
N THR A 54 -6.65 -6.32 11.86
CA THR A 54 -5.37 -6.70 11.23
C THR A 54 -4.36 -5.53 11.23
N ASN A 55 -3.11 -5.88 11.57
CA ASN A 55 -1.85 -5.25 11.13
C ASN A 55 -1.37 -3.90 11.68
N GLN A 56 -0.30 -3.99 12.48
CA GLN A 56 0.94 -3.25 12.22
C GLN A 56 2.09 -4.25 12.05
N PRO A 57 2.91 -4.16 10.98
CA PRO A 57 4.31 -3.70 11.12
C PRO A 57 4.68 -2.53 10.16
N PRO A 58 5.84 -1.86 10.38
CA PRO A 58 5.94 -0.41 10.48
C PRO A 58 6.18 0.31 9.16
N ALA A 59 5.99 1.62 9.20
CA ALA A 59 6.59 2.54 8.26
C ALA A 59 8.09 2.24 8.11
N ALA A 60 8.61 2.30 6.88
CA ALA A 60 9.93 2.84 6.67
C ALA A 60 9.75 4.36 6.46
N PRO A 61 9.91 5.21 7.48
CA PRO A 61 10.06 6.63 7.28
C PRO A 61 11.55 6.90 6.98
N THR A 62 11.90 6.93 5.69
CA THR A 62 13.14 7.61 5.29
C THR A 62 12.83 8.62 4.20
N ALA A 63 12.02 9.60 4.58
CA ALA A 63 12.16 10.96 4.12
C ALA A 63 11.66 11.84 5.28
N THR A 64 12.60 12.19 6.15
CA THR A 64 12.48 13.31 7.09
C THR A 64 11.68 14.43 6.43
N PRO A 65 10.51 14.82 6.99
CA PRO A 65 9.93 16.09 6.65
C PRO A 65 10.99 17.13 6.98
N ASN A 66 11.49 17.79 5.95
CA ASN A 66 12.35 18.94 6.04
C ASN A 66 11.64 19.95 6.97
N GLN A 67 12.01 19.95 8.26
CA GLN A 67 11.65 20.97 9.24
C GLN A 67 12.86 21.90 9.39
N PRO A 68 12.97 22.93 8.52
CA PRO A 68 13.54 24.19 8.91
C PRO A 68 12.38 25.18 9.10
N ASN A 69 12.25 25.72 10.31
CA ASN A 69 11.58 27.00 10.58
C ASN A 69 10.11 27.03 11.06
N ARG A 70 9.72 26.23 12.08
CA ARG A 70 8.79 26.77 13.10
C ARG A 70 9.44 26.77 14.47
N ARG A 71 10.18 27.85 14.75
CA ARG A 71 10.66 28.20 16.09
C ARG A 71 9.45 28.30 17.02
N PRO A 72 9.38 27.49 18.09
CA PRO A 72 8.51 27.78 19.23
C PRO A 72 9.10 29.03 19.91
N SER A 73 8.67 30.22 19.48
CA SER A 73 9.06 31.49 20.10
C SER A 73 7.87 32.35 20.50
N GLU A 74 6.64 31.84 20.41
CA GLU A 74 5.53 32.41 21.18
C GLU A 74 5.48 31.72 22.54
N GLU A 75 6.50 32.09 23.31
CA GLU A 75 6.64 31.92 24.73
C GLU A 75 5.37 32.38 25.46
N PRO A 76 4.78 31.53 26.31
CA PRO A 76 3.63 31.92 27.09
C PRO A 76 4.11 32.73 28.30
N ARG A 77 3.30 33.76 28.62
CA ARG A 77 3.05 34.38 29.95
C ARG A 77 3.55 35.81 30.09
N PRO A 78 3.02 36.58 31.05
CA PRO A 78 1.73 36.50 31.76
C PRO A 78 0.80 37.69 31.46
#